data_AF-A0A9P3NL56-F1
#
_entry.id   AF-A0A9P3NL56-F1
#
_cell.length_a   1.000
_cell.length_b   1.000
_cell.length_c   1.000
_cell.angle_alpha   90.00
_cell.angle_beta   90.00
_cell.angle_gamma   90.00
#
_symmetry.space_group_name_H-M   'P 1'
#
loop_
_entity.id
_entity.type
_entity.pdbx_description
1 polymer ?
#
loop_
_entity_poly.entity_id
_entity_poly.type
_entity_poly.pdbx_seq_one_letter_code
_entity_poly.pdbx_strand_id
1 'polypeptide(L)'
;MPPNSSPWSPAACIPSIPIPELCLPTTVACADVASPCDSIKIEARKSERVTSGARLERSPSQAYREILADKWFASAWFFVLVAILFTSSFSCFLIFVGLFPIWIIVEAVFRYFRYQQYRLYSDNYIDPPLPAIENISRLLDHVLSLAKYVDYEEFVGGWFLGTRVKDLTREHVRQFISFGFYHRFYNELSPEYQEAVRDHVVRTERAIGLIPEVLPLPPPAPLPPPPPPRPPPRAPPSPPINPSPSTQPNQPQPQQ
;
A
#
# COMPACT_ATOMS: atom_id res chain seq x y z
N MET A 1 52.88 -9.49 20.42
CA MET A 1 52.11 -8.97 21.57
C MET A 1 50.65 -9.39 21.40
N PRO A 2 50.13 -10.34 22.19
CA PRO A 2 48.69 -10.51 22.40
C PRO A 2 48.26 -9.80 23.71
N PRO A 3 46.97 -9.76 24.08
CA PRO A 3 45.81 -9.22 23.37
C PRO A 3 45.18 -8.04 24.15
N ASN A 4 44.49 -7.12 23.47
CA ASN A 4 43.67 -6.11 24.14
C ASN A 4 42.20 -6.58 24.16
N SER A 5 41.82 -7.23 25.24
CA SER A 5 40.45 -7.65 25.53
C SER A 5 39.63 -6.46 26.02
N SER A 6 38.74 -5.93 25.20
CA SER A 6 37.72 -4.97 25.63
C SER A 6 36.68 -5.66 26.52
N PRO A 7 36.36 -5.11 27.69
CA PRO A 7 35.35 -5.66 28.58
C PRO A 7 33.95 -5.32 28.08
N TRP A 8 33.20 -6.36 27.71
CA TRP A 8 31.75 -6.29 27.65
C TRP A 8 31.19 -6.15 29.07
N SER A 9 30.30 -5.19 29.28
CA SER A 9 29.39 -5.11 30.43
C SER A 9 28.15 -4.31 30.03
N PRO A 10 27.00 -4.51 30.69
CA PRO A 10 25.92 -5.33 30.13
C PRO A 10 24.61 -4.54 29.98
N ALA A 11 23.70 -5.12 29.19
CA ALA A 11 22.24 -5.03 29.34
C ALA A 11 21.69 -3.70 29.93
N ALA A 12 21.53 -2.70 29.07
CA ALA A 12 20.56 -1.65 29.35
C ALA A 12 19.15 -2.26 29.23
N CYS A 13 18.51 -2.50 30.38
CA CYS A 13 17.10 -2.83 30.47
C CYS A 13 16.29 -1.74 29.75
N ILE A 14 15.66 -2.10 28.64
CA ILE A 14 14.67 -1.28 27.98
C ILE A 14 13.45 -1.25 28.92
N PRO A 15 13.01 -0.09 29.44
CA PRO A 15 11.81 -0.02 30.24
C PRO A 15 10.62 -0.44 29.40
N SER A 16 9.89 -1.44 29.86
CA SER A 16 8.63 -1.89 29.28
C SER A 16 7.64 -0.73 29.27
N ILE A 17 7.40 -0.16 28.09
CA ILE A 17 6.36 0.84 27.88
C ILE A 17 5.01 0.11 28.00
N PRO A 18 4.14 0.48 28.96
CA PRO A 18 2.81 -0.12 29.05
C PRO A 18 2.03 0.24 27.79
N ILE A 19 1.62 -0.78 27.04
CA ILE A 19 0.71 -0.64 25.90
C ILE A 19 -0.64 -0.20 26.48
N PRO A 20 -1.16 0.99 26.14
CA PRO A 20 -2.51 1.35 26.54
C PRO A 20 -3.50 0.43 25.83
N GLU A 21 -4.31 -0.29 26.60
CA GLU A 21 -5.50 -0.98 26.09
C GLU A 21 -6.36 0.02 25.32
N LEU A 22 -6.32 -0.06 23.99
CA LEU A 22 -7.33 0.57 23.16
C LEU A 22 -8.65 -0.19 23.38
N CYS A 23 -9.46 0.32 24.31
CA CYS A 23 -10.88 0.03 24.39
C CYS A 23 -11.53 0.49 23.07
N LEU A 24 -11.75 -0.46 22.15
CA LEU A 24 -12.59 -0.28 20.98
C LEU A 24 -14.05 -0.08 21.44
N PRO A 25 -14.72 1.03 21.07
CA PRO A 25 -16.15 1.15 21.28
C PRO A 25 -16.87 0.24 20.28
N THR A 26 -17.27 -0.93 20.77
CA THR A 26 -18.31 -1.76 20.15
C THR A 26 -19.64 -1.12 20.47
N THR A 27 -20.30 -0.49 19.49
CA THR A 27 -21.74 -0.60 19.25
C THR A 27 -22.12 0.22 18.03
N VAL A 28 -22.20 -0.47 16.88
CA VAL A 28 -23.05 -0.06 15.76
C VAL A 28 -24.48 -0.35 16.17
N ALA A 29 -25.23 0.68 16.56
CA ALA A 29 -26.68 0.60 16.68
C ALA A 29 -27.29 1.06 15.35
N CYS A 30 -27.65 0.09 14.51
CA CYS A 30 -28.60 0.29 13.43
C CYS A 30 -29.95 0.65 14.05
N ALA A 31 -30.34 1.93 13.95
CA ALA A 31 -31.69 2.36 14.28
C ALA A 31 -32.47 2.58 12.98
N ASP A 32 -33.30 1.58 12.72
CA ASP A 32 -34.50 1.50 11.91
C ASP A 32 -34.98 2.76 11.16
N VAL A 33 -35.00 2.60 9.84
CA VAL A 33 -35.80 3.36 8.89
C VAL A 33 -37.27 3.03 9.13
N ALA A 34 -37.97 3.87 9.88
CA ALA A 34 -39.42 3.86 9.93
C ALA A 34 -39.99 4.84 8.90
N SER A 35 -40.43 4.28 7.77
CA SER A 35 -41.30 4.94 6.79
C SER A 35 -42.75 4.96 7.30
N PRO A 36 -43.44 6.12 7.33
CA PRO A 36 -44.88 6.17 7.48
C PRO A 36 -45.52 6.60 6.14
N CYS A 37 -45.75 5.64 5.26
CA CYS A 37 -46.86 5.68 4.31
C CYS A 37 -48.00 4.85 4.91
N ASP A 38 -49.09 5.53 5.27
CA ASP A 38 -50.47 5.15 4.91
C ASP A 38 -51.50 5.61 5.95
N SER A 39 -52.69 5.90 5.42
CA SER A 39 -53.98 5.96 6.14
C SER A 39 -54.38 7.29 6.80
N ILE A 40 -54.70 8.30 5.98
CA ILE A 40 -55.88 9.14 6.25
C ILE A 40 -56.69 9.30 4.95
N LYS A 41 -57.60 8.36 4.74
CA LYS A 41 -58.72 8.45 3.80
C LYS A 41 -59.98 8.39 4.65
N ILE A 42 -61.02 9.12 4.25
CA ILE A 42 -62.37 9.20 4.88
C ILE A 42 -62.34 10.21 6.05
N GLU A 43 -63.08 11.31 6.14
CA GLU A 43 -64.46 11.61 5.71
C GLU A 43 -64.63 13.14 5.78
N ALA A 44 -64.93 13.82 4.68
CA ALA A 44 -65.41 15.20 4.73
C ALA A 44 -66.72 15.26 3.96
N ARG A 45 -67.78 14.99 4.72
CA ARG A 45 -69.18 15.11 4.33
C ARG A 45 -69.45 16.45 3.65
N LYS A 46 -69.90 16.36 2.41
CA LYS A 46 -71.10 17.02 1.87
C LYS A 46 -71.82 17.91 2.90
N SER A 47 -71.43 19.17 2.96
CA SER A 47 -72.23 20.26 3.53
C SER A 47 -72.40 21.33 2.45
N GLU A 48 -73.05 20.93 1.36
CA GLU A 48 -73.73 21.81 0.42
C GLU A 48 -74.95 22.40 1.16
N ARG A 49 -74.70 23.36 2.05
CA ARG A 49 -75.74 24.13 2.72
C ARG A 49 -75.69 25.54 2.15
N VAL A 50 -76.43 25.70 1.06
CA VAL A 50 -77.27 26.87 0.75
C VAL A 50 -76.86 28.15 1.50
N THR A 51 -75.90 28.88 0.95
CA THR A 51 -75.71 30.32 1.21
C THR A 51 -76.16 31.09 -0.02
N SER A 52 -77.44 30.95 -0.32
CA SER A 52 -78.17 31.85 -1.20
C SER A 52 -78.28 33.23 -0.54
N GLY A 53 -77.70 34.24 -1.18
CA GLY A 53 -78.33 35.56 -1.25
C GLY A 53 -78.07 36.51 -0.09
N ALA A 54 -76.81 36.87 0.16
CA ALA A 54 -76.49 38.17 0.73
C ALA A 54 -75.28 38.74 -0.03
N ARG A 55 -75.54 39.26 -1.23
CA ARG A 55 -74.58 40.07 -2.00
C ARG A 55 -74.47 41.43 -1.31
N LEU A 56 -73.84 41.43 -0.14
CA LEU A 56 -73.34 42.65 0.49
C LEU A 56 -72.36 43.25 -0.51
N GLU A 57 -72.73 44.39 -1.09
CA GLU A 57 -71.82 45.23 -1.85
C GLU A 57 -70.64 45.60 -0.94
N ARG A 58 -69.58 44.79 -1.01
CA ARG A 58 -68.31 45.09 -0.35
C ARG A 58 -67.86 46.42 -0.89
N SER A 59 -67.80 47.41 -0.01
CA SER A 59 -67.27 48.72 -0.33
C SER A 59 -65.89 48.53 -0.99
N PRO A 60 -65.64 49.14 -2.17
CA PRO A 60 -64.37 49.00 -2.88
C PRO A 60 -63.15 49.40 -2.02
N SER A 61 -63.38 50.16 -0.95
CA SER A 61 -62.38 50.51 0.06
C SER A 61 -61.86 49.31 0.88
N GLN A 62 -62.67 48.26 1.08
CA GLN A 62 -62.29 47.09 1.88
C GLN A 62 -61.46 46.09 1.07
N ALA A 63 -61.83 45.87 -0.20
CA ALA A 63 -61.06 45.03 -1.12
C ALA A 63 -59.65 45.57 -1.35
N TYR A 64 -59.49 46.90 -1.39
CA TYR A 64 -58.18 47.53 -1.54
C TYR A 64 -57.27 47.31 -0.31
N ARG A 65 -57.85 47.25 0.90
CA ARG A 65 -57.10 46.96 2.14
C ARG A 65 -56.60 45.53 2.22
N GLU A 66 -57.39 44.56 1.74
CA GLU A 66 -56.98 43.15 1.69
C GLU A 66 -55.80 42.95 0.71
N ILE A 67 -55.89 43.54 -0.49
CA ILE A 67 -54.81 43.46 -1.49
C ILE A 67 -53.52 44.14 -1.00
N LEU A 68 -53.63 45.27 -0.29
CA LEU A 68 -52.45 45.90 0.31
C LEU A 68 -51.87 45.05 1.44
N ALA A 69 -52.70 44.49 2.31
CA ALA A 69 -52.25 43.64 3.41
C ALA A 69 -51.47 42.42 2.90
N ASP A 70 -51.93 41.76 1.83
CA ASP A 70 -51.25 40.62 1.23
C ASP A 70 -49.87 41.00 0.66
N LYS A 71 -49.75 42.17 0.03
CA LYS A 71 -48.47 42.67 -0.50
C LYS A 71 -47.47 43.02 0.60
N TRP A 72 -47.95 43.67 1.68
CA TRP A 72 -47.12 43.96 2.85
C TRP A 72 -46.67 42.69 3.54
N PHE A 73 -47.55 41.70 3.66
CA PHE A 73 -47.22 40.40 4.26
C PHE A 73 -46.20 39.63 3.42
N ALA A 74 -46.38 39.55 2.10
CA ALA A 74 -45.42 38.90 1.20
C ALA A 74 -44.05 39.60 1.23
N SER A 75 -44.03 40.94 1.26
CA SER A 75 -42.80 41.70 1.39
C SER A 75 -42.09 41.46 2.73
N ALA A 76 -42.83 41.47 3.84
CA ALA A 76 -42.28 41.18 5.16
C ALA A 76 -41.67 39.76 5.23
N TRP A 77 -42.37 38.76 4.69
CA TRP A 77 -41.86 37.39 4.60
C TRP A 77 -40.61 37.26 3.75
N PHE A 78 -40.53 37.98 2.64
CA PHE A 78 -39.32 38.03 1.82
C PHE A 78 -38.11 38.54 2.62
N PHE A 79 -38.26 39.62 3.39
CA PHE A 79 -37.18 40.14 4.24
C PHE A 79 -36.77 39.15 5.34
N VAL A 80 -37.73 38.45 5.95
CA VAL A 80 -37.44 37.41 6.95
C VAL A 80 -36.63 36.27 6.32
N LEU A 81 -37.01 35.79 5.14
CA LEU A 81 -36.26 34.74 4.43
C LEU A 81 -34.84 35.18 4.06
N VAL A 82 -34.68 36.40 3.57
CA VAL A 82 -33.34 36.98 3.27
C VAL A 82 -32.50 37.09 4.54
N ALA A 83 -33.09 37.52 5.67
CA ALA A 83 -32.39 37.61 6.95
C ALA A 83 -31.96 36.22 7.47
N ILE A 84 -32.81 35.19 7.32
CA ILE A 84 -32.48 33.81 7.70
C ILE A 84 -31.33 33.27 6.82
N LEU A 85 -31.38 33.48 5.51
CA LEU A 85 -30.33 33.06 4.60
C LEU A 85 -29.00 33.78 4.89
N PHE A 86 -29.06 35.08 5.18
CA PHE A 86 -27.90 35.89 5.51
C PHE A 86 -27.26 35.46 6.84
N THR A 87 -28.06 35.27 7.90
CA THR A 87 -27.57 34.83 9.22
C THR A 87 -27.01 33.41 9.18
N SER A 88 -27.62 32.50 8.41
CA SER A 88 -27.08 31.16 8.20
C SER A 88 -25.74 31.21 7.46
N SER A 89 -25.65 31.97 6.36
CA SER A 89 -24.41 32.13 5.59
C SER A 89 -23.31 32.82 6.39
N PHE A 90 -23.65 33.84 7.17
CA PHE A 90 -22.71 34.56 8.04
C PHE A 90 -22.19 33.66 9.18
N SER A 91 -23.05 32.81 9.75
CA SER A 91 -22.63 31.83 10.77
C SER A 91 -21.65 30.81 10.20
N CYS A 92 -21.94 30.26 9.00
CA CYS A 92 -20.99 29.40 8.29
C CYS A 92 -19.67 30.12 7.98
N PHE A 93 -19.73 31.38 7.55
CA PHE A 93 -18.54 32.19 7.28
C PHE A 93 -17.69 32.40 8.54
N LEU A 94 -18.30 32.74 9.68
CA LEU A 94 -17.58 32.89 10.94
C LEU A 94 -16.96 31.57 11.43
N ILE A 95 -17.66 30.44 11.23
CA ILE A 95 -17.10 29.11 11.53
C ILE A 95 -15.90 28.83 10.64
N PHE A 96 -15.98 29.11 9.33
CA PHE A 96 -14.84 28.95 8.43
C PHE A 96 -13.69 29.90 8.81
N VAL A 97 -13.94 31.19 8.99
CA VAL A 97 -12.90 32.18 9.34
C VAL A 97 -12.30 31.91 10.72
N GLY A 98 -13.06 31.35 11.67
CA GLY A 98 -12.57 31.02 13.00
C GLY A 98 -11.86 29.67 13.09
N LEU A 99 -12.45 28.61 12.55
CA LEU A 99 -11.91 27.24 12.67
C LEU A 99 -10.83 26.93 11.64
N PHE A 100 -10.87 27.52 10.45
CA PHE A 100 -9.84 27.29 9.44
C PHE A 100 -8.42 27.73 9.88
N PRO A 101 -8.20 28.92 10.46
CA PRO A 101 -6.86 29.28 10.95
C PRO A 101 -6.44 28.40 12.13
N ILE A 102 -7.37 28.01 13.01
CA ILE A 102 -7.07 27.06 14.09
C ILE A 102 -6.62 25.71 13.51
N TRP A 103 -7.33 25.20 12.50
CA TRP A 103 -6.97 23.97 11.81
C TRP A 103 -5.59 24.07 11.13
N ILE A 104 -5.28 25.19 10.46
CA ILE A 104 -3.96 25.44 9.87
C ILE A 104 -2.87 25.42 10.95
N ILE A 105 -3.11 26.07 12.10
CA ILE A 105 -2.14 26.09 13.21
C ILE A 105 -1.92 24.69 13.76
N VAL A 106 -3.00 23.91 13.97
CA VAL A 106 -2.92 22.52 14.45
C VAL A 106 -2.13 21.65 13.47
N GLU A 107 -2.42 21.75 12.17
CA GLU A 107 -1.72 21.01 11.12
C GLU A 107 -0.23 21.41 11.04
N ALA A 108 0.07 22.71 11.15
CA ALA A 108 1.44 23.22 11.15
C ALA A 108 2.24 22.73 12.37
N VAL A 109 1.62 22.74 13.56
CA VAL A 109 2.22 22.21 14.80
C VAL A 109 2.44 20.71 14.70
N PHE A 110 1.46 19.95 14.19
CA PHE A 110 1.59 18.51 13.98
C PHE A 110 2.74 18.18 13.02
N ARG A 111 2.82 18.89 11.89
CA ARG A 111 3.93 18.74 10.93
C ARG A 111 5.27 19.12 11.54
N TYR A 112 5.32 20.19 12.34
CA TYR A 112 6.52 20.59 13.04
C TYR A 112 7.01 19.52 14.01
N PHE A 113 6.12 18.93 14.82
CA PHE A 113 6.49 17.84 15.73
C PHE A 113 6.92 16.57 14.98
N ARG A 114 6.22 16.18 13.91
CA ARG A 114 6.62 15.08 13.03
C ARG A 114 7.99 15.31 12.41
N TYR A 115 8.25 16.54 11.94
CA TYR A 115 9.54 16.93 11.39
C TYR A 115 10.64 16.89 12.44
N GLN A 116 10.39 17.37 13.66
CA GLN A 116 11.35 17.29 14.76
C GLN A 116 11.64 15.86 15.16
N GLN A 117 10.62 15.00 15.25
CA GLN A 117 10.85 13.57 15.47
C GLN A 117 11.70 12.96 14.36
N TYR A 118 11.34 13.19 13.10
CA TYR A 118 12.11 12.72 11.95
C TYR A 118 13.56 13.20 12.01
N ARG A 119 13.78 14.48 12.32
CA ARG A 119 15.11 15.07 12.47
C ARG A 119 15.89 14.43 13.62
N LEU A 120 15.28 14.27 14.80
CA LEU A 120 15.94 13.62 15.95
C LEU A 120 16.27 12.15 15.66
N TYR A 121 15.39 11.43 14.96
CA TYR A 121 15.66 10.08 14.49
C TYR A 121 16.82 10.08 13.51
N SER A 122 16.82 10.98 12.51
CA SER A 122 17.85 11.09 11.48
C SER A 122 19.21 11.51 12.04
N ASP A 123 19.26 12.49 12.93
CA ASP A 123 20.50 13.03 13.51
C ASP A 123 21.16 11.99 14.46
N ASN A 124 20.36 11.12 15.09
CA ASN A 124 20.86 10.04 15.95
C ASN A 124 20.85 8.68 15.24
N TYR A 125 20.56 8.63 13.95
CA TYR A 125 20.54 7.39 13.18
C TYR A 125 21.98 6.95 12.94
N ILE A 126 22.51 6.15 13.87
CA ILE A 126 23.71 5.39 13.63
C ILE A 126 23.29 4.20 12.80
N ASP A 127 23.76 4.15 11.55
CA ASP A 127 23.59 2.99 10.69
C ASP A 127 23.92 1.72 11.47
N PRO A 128 22.94 0.83 11.73
CA PRO A 128 23.23 -0.41 12.40
C PRO A 128 24.24 -1.21 11.55
N PRO A 129 25.10 -2.03 12.18
CA PRO A 129 25.94 -2.95 11.42
C PRO A 129 25.06 -3.81 10.53
N LEU A 130 25.47 -4.01 9.28
CA LEU A 130 24.67 -4.81 8.36
C LEU A 130 24.45 -6.21 8.96
N PRO A 131 23.19 -6.67 9.02
CA PRO A 131 22.90 -8.01 9.49
C PRO A 131 23.46 -9.04 8.52
N ALA A 132 23.92 -10.19 9.05
CA ALA A 132 24.39 -11.29 8.21
C ALA A 132 23.30 -11.75 7.22
N ILE A 133 23.71 -12.06 5.99
CA ILE A 133 22.81 -12.42 4.89
C ILE A 133 21.95 -13.65 5.26
N GLU A 134 22.51 -14.60 6.00
CA GLU A 134 21.82 -15.81 6.45
C GLU A 134 20.71 -15.49 7.45
N ASN A 135 20.92 -14.50 8.32
CA ASN A 135 19.91 -14.08 9.30
C ASN A 135 18.73 -13.42 8.60
N ILE A 136 19.01 -12.56 7.61
CA ILE A 136 17.95 -11.95 6.78
C ILE A 136 17.23 -12.99 5.95
N SER A 137 17.94 -13.95 5.38
CA SER A 137 17.33 -15.06 4.64
C SER A 137 16.32 -15.82 5.51
N ARG A 138 16.70 -16.18 6.74
CA ARG A 138 15.81 -16.89 7.69
C ARG A 138 14.62 -16.03 8.11
N LEU A 139 14.85 -14.75 8.38
CA LEU A 139 13.78 -13.82 8.75
C LEU A 139 12.80 -13.65 7.59
N LEU A 140 13.30 -13.49 6.37
CA LEU A 140 12.48 -13.39 5.17
C LEU A 140 11.69 -14.68 4.95
N ASP A 141 12.30 -15.86 5.04
CA ASP A 141 11.60 -17.13 4.92
C ASP A 141 10.49 -17.26 5.99
N HIS A 142 10.73 -16.75 7.21
CA HIS A 142 9.70 -16.69 8.26
C HIS A 142 8.55 -15.75 7.90
N VAL A 143 8.85 -14.53 7.43
CA VAL A 143 7.83 -13.55 6.98
C VAL A 143 7.05 -14.09 5.78
N LEU A 144 7.72 -14.77 4.85
CA LEU A 144 7.11 -15.43 3.70
C LEU A 144 6.28 -16.65 4.12
N SER A 145 6.59 -17.32 5.23
CA SER A 145 5.73 -18.39 5.76
C SER A 145 4.44 -17.86 6.40
N LEU A 146 4.49 -16.63 6.95
CA LEU A 146 3.34 -15.95 7.52
C LEU A 146 2.33 -15.48 6.47
N ALA A 147 2.71 -15.51 5.19
CA ALA A 147 1.86 -15.38 4.01
C ALA A 147 0.47 -15.94 4.15
N LYS A 148 0.43 -17.15 4.69
CA LYS A 148 -0.77 -17.96 4.72
C LYS A 148 -1.82 -17.39 5.67
N TYR A 149 -1.40 -16.52 6.59
CA TYR A 149 -2.22 -15.99 7.68
C TYR A 149 -2.45 -14.48 7.59
N VAL A 150 -1.69 -13.76 6.76
CA VAL A 150 -1.75 -12.31 6.64
C VAL A 150 -2.16 -11.94 5.22
N ASP A 151 -3.10 -10.99 5.09
CA ASP A 151 -3.44 -10.43 3.78
C ASP A 151 -2.24 -9.64 3.23
N TYR A 152 -1.54 -10.25 2.26
CA TYR A 152 -0.38 -9.64 1.66
C TYR A 152 -0.69 -8.39 0.86
N GLU A 153 -1.89 -8.29 0.28
CA GLU A 153 -2.27 -7.13 -0.50
C GLU A 153 -2.39 -5.91 0.42
N GLU A 154 -2.95 -6.09 1.62
CA GLU A 154 -3.02 -5.03 2.62
C GLU A 154 -1.65 -4.72 3.23
N PHE A 155 -0.86 -5.75 3.59
CA PHE A 155 0.45 -5.55 4.22
C PHE A 155 1.45 -4.85 3.28
N VAL A 156 1.60 -5.36 2.06
CA VAL A 156 2.52 -4.79 1.06
C VAL A 156 1.95 -3.47 0.54
N GLY A 157 0.63 -3.39 0.32
CA GLY A 157 -0.04 -2.15 -0.06
C GLY A 157 0.20 -1.03 0.94
N GLY A 158 0.15 -1.31 2.25
CA GLY A 158 0.44 -0.34 3.30
C GLY A 158 1.84 0.28 3.21
N TRP A 159 2.84 -0.52 2.82
CA TRP A 159 4.20 -0.03 2.58
C TRP A 159 4.31 0.90 1.37
N PHE A 160 3.48 0.69 0.35
CA PHE A 160 3.46 1.48 -0.87
C PHE A 160 2.25 2.42 -0.95
N LEU A 161 1.82 2.99 0.18
CA LEU A 161 0.74 3.99 0.27
C LEU A 161 -0.59 3.55 -0.38
N GLY A 162 -0.92 2.26 -0.25
CA GLY A 162 -2.14 1.65 -0.80
C GLY A 162 -2.04 1.25 -2.28
N THR A 163 -0.83 1.15 -2.84
CA THR A 163 -0.64 0.66 -4.21
C THR A 163 -1.09 -0.79 -4.32
N ARG A 164 -1.85 -1.13 -5.37
CA ARG A 164 -2.31 -2.50 -5.61
C ARG A 164 -1.13 -3.40 -5.97
N VAL A 165 -1.18 -4.66 -5.55
CA VAL A 165 -0.09 -5.62 -5.77
C VAL A 165 0.27 -5.76 -7.26
N LYS A 166 -0.74 -5.81 -8.14
CA LYS A 166 -0.53 -5.92 -9.59
C LYS A 166 0.23 -4.75 -10.24
N ASP A 167 0.23 -3.58 -9.58
CA ASP A 167 0.91 -2.37 -10.06
C ASP A 167 2.33 -2.26 -9.47
N LEU A 168 2.73 -3.19 -8.60
CA LEU A 168 4.09 -3.26 -8.07
C LEU A 168 5.05 -3.78 -9.13
N THR A 169 6.06 -2.97 -9.42
CA THR A 169 7.18 -3.38 -10.25
C THR A 169 8.22 -4.11 -9.40
N ARG A 170 9.07 -4.90 -10.06
CA ARG A 170 10.26 -5.51 -9.45
C ARG A 170 11.13 -4.52 -8.70
N GLU A 171 11.18 -3.27 -9.18
CA GLU A 171 11.94 -2.19 -8.57
C GLU A 171 11.41 -1.83 -7.19
N HIS A 172 10.09 -1.77 -7.03
CA HIS A 172 9.46 -1.50 -5.74
C HIS A 172 9.77 -2.61 -4.74
N VAL A 173 9.64 -3.87 -5.15
CA VAL A 173 10.00 -5.02 -4.30
C VAL A 173 11.48 -4.98 -3.91
N ARG A 174 12.36 -4.63 -4.85
CA ARG A 174 13.80 -4.46 -4.57
C ARG A 174 14.07 -3.40 -3.50
N GLN A 175 13.42 -2.24 -3.61
CA GLN A 175 13.54 -1.16 -2.63
C GLN A 175 12.96 -1.55 -1.27
N PHE A 176 11.83 -2.26 -1.25
CA PHE A 176 11.24 -2.79 -0.03
C PHE A 176 12.17 -3.78 0.67
N ILE A 177 12.77 -4.72 -0.07
CA ILE A 177 13.70 -5.68 0.53
C ILE A 177 14.97 -4.99 1.02
N SER A 178 15.57 -4.10 0.22
CA SER A 178 16.81 -3.42 0.61
C SER A 178 16.59 -2.52 1.83
N PHE A 179 15.54 -1.71 1.82
CA PHE A 179 15.30 -0.75 2.90
C PHE A 179 14.64 -1.41 4.13
N GLY A 180 13.71 -2.33 3.92
CA GLY A 180 12.98 -3.01 4.99
C GLY A 180 13.85 -3.94 5.83
N PHE A 181 14.84 -4.61 5.22
CA PHE A 181 15.69 -5.58 5.93
C PHE A 181 17.12 -5.10 6.18
N TYR A 182 17.67 -4.23 5.34
CA TYR A 182 19.05 -3.74 5.47
C TYR A 182 19.14 -2.25 5.82
N HIS A 183 18.00 -1.55 5.87
CA HIS A 183 17.92 -0.10 6.14
C HIS A 183 18.82 0.76 5.25
N ARG A 184 19.07 0.31 4.01
CA ARG A 184 19.89 1.01 3.02
C ARG A 184 19.25 0.94 1.64
N PHE A 185 19.58 1.92 0.80
CA PHE A 185 19.18 1.85 -0.60
C PHE A 185 19.99 0.78 -1.34
N TYR A 186 19.38 0.13 -2.34
CA TYR A 186 20.02 -0.95 -3.09
C TYR A 186 21.41 -0.56 -3.66
N ASN A 187 21.56 0.69 -4.12
CA ASN A 187 22.81 1.20 -4.70
C ASN A 187 23.93 1.43 -3.68
N GLU A 188 23.61 1.48 -2.38
CA GLU A 188 24.57 1.68 -1.29
C GLU A 188 25.07 0.35 -0.70
N LEU A 189 24.42 -0.77 -1.07
CA LEU A 189 24.81 -2.09 -0.62
C LEU A 189 26.06 -2.57 -1.37
N SER A 190 26.88 -3.38 -0.70
CA SER A 190 28.00 -4.06 -1.34
C SER A 190 27.51 -5.08 -2.38
N PRO A 191 28.33 -5.45 -3.38
CA PRO A 191 27.91 -6.36 -4.46
C PRO A 191 27.37 -7.71 -3.97
N GLU A 192 27.92 -8.23 -2.87
CA GLU A 192 27.47 -9.47 -2.24
C GLU A 192 26.02 -9.35 -1.71
N TYR A 193 25.71 -8.25 -1.03
CA TYR A 193 24.37 -7.97 -0.53
C TYR A 193 23.39 -7.65 -1.66
N GLN A 194 23.86 -7.02 -2.74
CA GLN A 194 23.04 -6.80 -3.93
C GLN A 194 22.62 -8.11 -4.62
N GLU A 195 23.50 -9.12 -4.65
CA GLU A 195 23.14 -10.47 -5.12
C GLU A 195 22.11 -11.12 -4.19
N ALA A 196 22.32 -11.05 -2.87
CA ALA A 196 21.36 -11.57 -1.89
C ALA A 196 19.97 -10.91 -2.00
N VAL A 197 19.93 -9.57 -2.17
CA VAL A 197 18.68 -8.84 -2.41
C VAL A 197 18.03 -9.30 -3.72
N ARG A 198 18.79 -9.54 -4.79
CA ARG A 198 18.23 -10.07 -6.04
C ARG A 198 17.56 -11.43 -5.83
N ASP A 199 18.19 -12.33 -5.08
CA ASP A 199 17.61 -13.63 -4.74
C ASP A 199 16.35 -13.48 -3.87
N HIS A 200 16.38 -12.59 -2.87
CA HIS A 200 15.25 -12.30 -2.00
C HIS A 200 14.06 -11.68 -2.74
N VAL A 201 14.32 -10.81 -3.72
CA VAL A 201 13.30 -10.24 -4.61
C VAL A 201 12.60 -11.35 -5.38
N VAL A 202 13.33 -12.29 -5.98
CA VAL A 202 12.73 -13.41 -6.75
C VAL A 202 11.85 -14.28 -5.85
N ARG A 203 12.29 -14.58 -4.61
CA ARG A 203 11.48 -15.34 -3.65
C ARG A 203 10.20 -14.60 -3.26
N THR A 204 10.33 -13.30 -3.02
CA THR A 204 9.22 -12.43 -2.61
C THR A 204 8.21 -12.25 -3.75
N GLU A 205 8.68 -12.02 -4.98
CA GLU A 205 7.83 -11.92 -6.18
C GLU A 205 7.06 -13.22 -6.43
N ARG A 206 7.67 -14.39 -6.18
CA ARG A 206 7.00 -15.68 -6.26
C ARG A 206 5.93 -15.84 -5.18
N ALA A 207 6.23 -15.46 -3.93
CA ALA A 207 5.29 -15.56 -2.82
C ALA A 207 4.08 -14.62 -2.97
N ILE A 208 4.28 -13.43 -3.55
CA ILE A 208 3.24 -12.44 -3.81
C ILE A 208 2.44 -12.78 -5.09
N GLY A 209 2.92 -13.71 -5.92
CA GLY A 209 2.26 -14.09 -7.18
C GLY A 209 2.49 -13.10 -8.33
N LEU A 210 3.51 -12.23 -8.24
CA LEU A 210 3.92 -11.35 -9.33
C LEU A 210 4.59 -12.12 -10.47
N ILE A 211 5.36 -13.14 -10.11
CA ILE A 211 5.86 -14.11 -11.08
C ILE A 211 4.86 -15.27 -11.05
N PRO A 212 4.14 -15.55 -12.15
CA PRO A 212 3.32 -16.75 -12.21
C PRO A 212 4.24 -17.93 -11.89
N GLU A 213 3.86 -18.70 -10.86
CA GLU A 213 4.59 -19.88 -10.45
C GLU A 213 4.86 -20.68 -11.72
N VAL A 214 6.15 -20.75 -12.10
CA VAL A 214 6.55 -21.43 -13.34
C VAL A 214 5.96 -22.82 -13.20
N LEU A 215 4.89 -23.08 -13.97
CA LEU A 215 4.18 -24.36 -13.93
C LEU A 215 5.26 -25.42 -13.90
N PRO A 216 5.25 -26.34 -12.91
CA PRO A 216 6.29 -27.35 -12.78
C PRO A 216 6.52 -27.91 -14.17
N LEU A 217 7.75 -27.73 -14.67
CA LEU A 217 8.09 -28.13 -16.04
C LEU A 217 7.51 -29.53 -16.22
N PRO A 218 6.74 -29.79 -17.30
CA PRO A 218 6.21 -31.11 -17.53
C PRO A 218 7.36 -32.10 -17.35
N PRO A 219 7.14 -33.22 -16.63
CA PRO A 219 8.20 -34.17 -16.31
C PRO A 219 9.01 -34.40 -17.58
N PRO A 220 10.37 -34.31 -17.49
CA PRO A 220 11.22 -34.35 -18.67
C PRO A 220 10.75 -35.52 -19.52
N ALA A 221 10.37 -35.23 -20.76
CA ALA A 221 9.84 -36.25 -21.66
C ALA A 221 10.76 -37.46 -21.57
N PRO A 222 10.22 -38.69 -21.41
CA PRO A 222 11.04 -39.89 -21.32
C PRO A 222 12.11 -39.83 -22.39
N LEU A 223 13.38 -39.87 -21.98
CA LEU A 223 14.49 -39.77 -22.93
C LEU A 223 14.22 -40.80 -24.04
N PRO A 224 14.33 -40.41 -25.32
CA PRO A 224 14.20 -41.39 -26.40
C PRO A 224 15.16 -42.54 -26.12
N PRO A 225 14.74 -43.79 -26.37
CA PRO A 225 15.59 -44.95 -26.11
C PRO A 225 16.95 -44.73 -26.79
N PRO A 226 18.05 -45.10 -26.13
CA PRO A 226 19.38 -44.91 -26.69
C PRO A 226 19.43 -45.54 -28.09
N PRO A 227 20.01 -44.86 -29.09
CA PRO A 227 20.14 -45.43 -30.42
C PRO A 227 20.89 -46.76 -30.33
N PRO A 228 20.52 -47.76 -31.16
CA PRO A 228 21.19 -49.05 -31.14
C PRO A 228 22.72 -48.87 -31.32
N PRO A 229 23.55 -49.69 -30.66
CA PRO A 229 25.00 -49.60 -30.76
C PRO A 229 25.43 -49.59 -32.23
N ARG A 230 26.17 -48.55 -32.64
CA ARG A 230 26.72 -48.48 -33.99
C ARG A 230 27.68 -49.67 -34.17
N PRO A 231 27.55 -50.48 -35.23
CA PRO A 231 28.47 -51.59 -35.47
C PRO A 231 29.91 -51.08 -35.55
N PRO A 232 30.89 -51.84 -35.03
CA PRO A 232 32.27 -51.41 -35.01
C PRO A 232 32.77 -51.11 -36.43
N PRO A 233 33.56 -50.03 -36.62
CA PRO A 233 34.14 -49.69 -37.92
C PRO A 233 34.91 -50.90 -38.47
N ARG A 234 34.60 -51.28 -39.71
CA ARG A 234 35.33 -52.32 -40.43
C ARG A 234 36.81 -51.93 -40.47
N ALA A 235 37.69 -52.79 -39.97
CA ALA A 235 39.11 -52.50 -39.86
C ALA A 235 39.68 -52.06 -41.23
N PRO A 236 40.47 -50.96 -41.28
CA PRO A 236 41.13 -50.53 -42.50
C PRO A 236 42.16 -51.59 -42.95
N PRO A 237 42.36 -51.78 -44.27
CA PRO A 237 43.36 -52.69 -44.79
C PRO A 237 44.77 -52.26 -44.36
N SER A 238 45.59 -53.23 -43.97
CA SER A 238 46.96 -53.02 -43.49
C SER A 238 47.83 -52.34 -44.56
N PRO A 239 48.66 -51.34 -44.20
CA PRO A 239 49.57 -50.68 -45.13
C PRO A 239 50.74 -51.61 -45.52
N PRO A 240 51.30 -51.45 -46.74
CA PRO A 240 52.42 -52.24 -47.22
C PRO A 240 53.70 -51.95 -46.42
N ILE A 241 54.42 -53.03 -46.12
CA ILE A 241 55.70 -53.05 -45.40
C ILE A 241 56.76 -52.32 -46.25
N ASN A 242 57.29 -51.21 -45.73
CA ASN A 242 58.37 -50.45 -46.34
C ASN A 242 59.72 -50.90 -45.74
N PRO A 243 60.73 -51.29 -46.54
CA PRO A 243 62.02 -51.76 -46.03
C PRO A 243 62.84 -50.64 -45.36
N SER A 244 63.51 -51.03 -44.29
CA SER A 244 64.33 -50.20 -43.39
C SER A 244 65.40 -49.35 -44.09
N PRO A 245 65.61 -48.09 -43.66
CA PRO A 245 66.76 -47.31 -44.08
C PRO A 245 68.01 -47.70 -43.28
N SER A 246 69.09 -47.90 -44.05
CA SER A 246 70.45 -48.18 -43.60
C SER A 246 71.00 -47.12 -42.63
N THR A 247 71.66 -47.65 -41.60
CA THR A 247 72.55 -46.99 -40.64
C THR A 247 73.52 -46.00 -41.30
N GLN A 248 73.56 -44.75 -40.83
CA GLN A 248 74.72 -43.87 -41.01
C GLN A 248 75.33 -43.50 -39.65
N PRO A 249 76.67 -43.31 -39.58
CA PRO A 249 77.40 -43.22 -38.32
C PRO A 249 77.59 -41.79 -37.81
N ASN A 250 77.60 -41.69 -36.49
CA ASN A 250 78.08 -40.62 -35.61
C ASN A 250 78.94 -39.50 -36.24
N GLN A 251 78.57 -38.26 -35.94
CA GLN A 251 79.53 -37.14 -35.84
C GLN A 251 79.43 -36.47 -34.46
N PRO A 252 80.56 -36.05 -33.85
CA PRO A 252 80.59 -35.47 -32.50
C PRO A 252 80.24 -33.98 -32.50
N GLN A 253 79.53 -33.55 -31.46
CA GLN A 253 79.28 -32.13 -31.16
C GLN A 253 80.56 -31.41 -30.69
N PRO A 254 80.79 -30.15 -31.13
CA PRO A 254 81.71 -29.24 -30.46
C PRO A 254 81.00 -28.51 -29.30
N GLN A 255 81.69 -28.47 -28.16
CA GLN A 255 81.37 -27.68 -26.98
C GLN A 255 81.58 -26.18 -27.26
N GLN A 256 80.61 -25.34 -26.88
CA GLN A 256 80.83 -24.02 -26.28
C GLN A 256 79.71 -23.72 -25.30
#